data_AF-A0A2E8MDZ4-F1
#
_entry.id   AF-A0A2E8MDZ4-F1
#
_cell.length_a   1.000
_cell.length_b   1.000
_cell.length_c   1.000
_cell.angle_alpha   90.00
_cell.angle_beta   90.00
_cell.angle_gamma   90.00
#
_symmetry.space_group_name_H-M   'P 1'
#
loop_
_entity.id
_entity.type
_entity.pdbx_description
1 polymer ?
#
loop_
_entity_poly.entity_id
_entity_poly.type
_entity_poly.pdbx_seq_one_letter_code
_entity_poly.pdbx_strand_id
1 'polypeptide(L)'
;MAKKKATEADELKERLKSWQGDKPDLFKPPDFDADYQHWVQMRYWTAHEAVTLSLGKDPNEIPRDRITSLRPDSYAEDSFPVRYTKRFQVLDSYLPELAVERINLYRSLAKLQPGAFVQWATVKGWDLPEEIASIPEVEVKGPLQGRGNGKGREETLLSVIAALLERVTAKQGDGVQPKSPPRTQEELIDQLQQNHGLSLSKSSMQKIFSESKKLQK
;
A
#
# COMPACT_ATOMS: atom_id res chain seq x y z
N MET A 1 21.63 56.18 14.73
CA MET A 1 20.73 55.06 15.05
C MET A 1 19.69 54.92 13.94
N ALA A 2 19.88 54.00 13.00
CA ALA A 2 18.97 53.82 11.86
C ALA A 2 17.99 52.68 12.16
N LYS A 3 16.74 53.01 12.47
CA LYS A 3 15.65 52.02 12.52
C LYS A 3 15.34 51.60 11.09
N LYS A 4 15.75 50.39 10.70
CA LYS A 4 15.30 49.76 9.44
C LYS A 4 13.78 49.63 9.51
N LYS A 5 13.07 50.34 8.62
CA LYS A 5 11.65 50.09 8.35
C LYS A 5 11.56 48.68 7.76
N ALA A 6 10.92 47.76 8.47
CA ALA A 6 10.51 46.48 7.90
C ALA A 6 9.65 46.77 6.67
N THR A 7 9.92 46.09 5.56
CA THR A 7 9.12 46.26 4.35
C THR A 7 7.75 45.63 4.57
N GLU A 8 6.71 46.22 3.97
CA GLU A 8 5.33 45.70 4.01
C GLU A 8 5.24 44.21 3.60
N ALA A 9 6.19 43.75 2.76
CA ALA A 9 6.37 42.36 2.39
C ALA A 9 6.82 41.43 3.53
N ASP A 10 7.61 41.92 4.48
CA ASP A 10 8.05 41.15 5.65
C ASP A 10 6.91 41.02 6.68
N GLU A 11 6.14 42.10 6.87
CA GLU A 11 4.93 42.07 7.70
C GLU A 11 3.86 41.15 7.09
N LEU A 12 3.70 41.14 5.75
CA LEU A 12 2.81 40.21 5.07
C LEU A 12 3.29 38.76 5.23
N LYS A 13 4.60 38.49 5.14
CA LYS A 13 5.16 37.16 5.37
C LYS A 13 4.97 36.69 6.80
N GLU A 14 5.18 37.54 7.80
CA GLU A 14 4.91 37.19 9.20
C GLU A 14 3.43 36.95 9.44
N ARG A 15 2.53 37.78 8.91
CA ARG A 15 1.08 37.57 9.00
C ARG A 15 0.63 36.30 8.28
N LEU A 16 1.21 35.98 7.13
CA LEU A 16 0.93 34.73 6.42
C LEU A 16 1.41 33.53 7.24
N LYS A 17 2.59 33.63 7.88
CA LYS A 17 3.13 32.60 8.76
C LYS A 17 2.30 32.42 10.04
N SER A 18 1.71 33.50 10.57
CA SER A 18 0.80 33.45 11.72
C SER A 18 -0.61 32.98 11.35
N TRP A 19 -1.07 33.24 10.12
CA TRP A 19 -2.34 32.74 9.58
C TRP A 19 -2.26 31.28 9.11
N GLN A 20 -1.06 30.82 8.73
CA GLN A 20 -0.69 29.41 8.64
C GLN A 20 -0.52 28.77 10.02
N GLY A 21 -0.96 29.44 11.10
CA GLY A 21 -0.92 28.94 12.47
C GLY A 21 -1.28 27.46 12.49
N ASP A 22 -0.39 26.68 13.10
CA ASP A 22 -0.39 25.22 13.09
C ASP A 22 -1.83 24.72 13.22
N LYS A 23 -2.41 24.24 12.12
CA LYS A 23 -3.71 23.59 12.21
C LYS A 23 -3.54 22.50 13.26
N PRO A 24 -4.32 22.54 14.35
CA PRO A 24 -4.12 21.63 15.46
C PRO A 24 -4.19 20.22 14.91
N ASP A 25 -3.16 19.42 15.19
CA ASP A 25 -3.13 18.04 14.75
C ASP A 25 -4.30 17.31 15.42
N LEU A 26 -5.29 16.96 14.61
CA LEU A 26 -6.56 16.36 15.04
C LEU A 26 -6.35 14.98 15.68
N PHE A 27 -5.18 14.37 15.49
CA PHE A 27 -4.82 13.05 15.98
C PHE A 27 -3.87 13.09 17.18
N LYS A 28 -3.54 14.30 17.67
CA LYS A 28 -2.72 14.50 18.86
C LYS A 28 -3.37 14.05 20.18
N PRO A 29 -4.71 14.14 20.39
CA PRO A 29 -5.32 13.70 21.64
C PRO A 29 -4.96 12.25 22.00
N PRO A 30 -4.88 11.93 23.32
CA PRO A 30 -4.50 10.61 23.80
C PRO A 30 -5.56 9.53 23.52
N ASP A 31 -6.80 9.93 23.25
CA ASP A 31 -7.89 9.01 22.88
C ASP A 31 -7.59 8.23 21.59
N PHE A 32 -6.58 8.65 20.83
CA PHE A 32 -6.11 7.97 19.62
C PHE A 32 -4.88 7.08 19.85
N ASP A 33 -4.38 6.95 21.09
CA ASP A 33 -3.19 6.15 21.36
C ASP A 33 -3.50 4.66 21.26
N ALA A 34 -2.56 3.89 20.73
CA ALA A 34 -2.76 2.46 20.47
C ALA A 34 -2.80 1.62 21.76
N ASP A 35 -3.75 0.69 21.86
CA ASP A 35 -3.67 -0.40 22.83
C ASP A 35 -2.69 -1.49 22.33
N TYR A 36 -1.41 -1.32 22.65
CA TYR A 36 -0.38 -2.28 22.23
C TYR A 36 -0.57 -3.69 22.80
N GLN A 37 -1.26 -3.85 23.94
CA GLN A 37 -1.52 -5.18 24.49
C GLN A 37 -2.41 -5.99 23.55
N HIS A 38 -3.39 -5.34 22.93
CA HIS A 38 -4.22 -5.93 21.89
C HIS A 38 -3.43 -6.17 20.60
N TRP A 39 -2.75 -5.14 20.08
CA TRP A 39 -2.17 -5.18 18.73
C TRP A 39 -0.97 -6.13 18.59
N VAL A 40 -0.17 -6.32 19.64
CA VAL A 40 0.96 -7.27 19.65
C VAL A 40 0.49 -8.73 19.58
N GLN A 41 -0.73 -9.03 20.06
CA GLN A 41 -1.30 -10.38 20.03
C GLN A 41 -1.91 -10.73 18.66
N MET A 42 -2.11 -9.74 17.79
CA MET A 42 -2.70 -9.96 16.48
C MET A 42 -1.76 -10.75 15.58
N ARG A 43 -2.27 -11.83 14.98
CA ARG A 43 -1.46 -12.68 14.09
C ARG A 43 -1.02 -11.95 12.84
N TYR A 44 -1.87 -11.07 12.30
CA TYR A 44 -1.59 -10.31 11.09
C TYR A 44 -2.06 -8.87 11.26
N TRP A 45 -1.38 -7.96 10.56
CA TRP A 45 -1.81 -6.58 10.40
C TRP A 45 -2.10 -6.28 8.92
N THR A 46 -2.98 -5.33 8.69
CA THR A 46 -3.06 -4.64 7.39
C THR A 46 -1.95 -3.60 7.27
N ALA A 47 -1.69 -3.13 6.04
CA ALA A 47 -0.74 -2.04 5.81
C ALA A 47 -1.13 -0.75 6.55
N HIS A 48 -2.43 -0.50 6.70
CA HIS A 48 -2.94 0.64 7.45
C HIS A 48 -2.61 0.51 8.93
N GLU A 49 -2.98 -0.62 9.55
CA GLU A 49 -2.69 -0.92 10.95
C GLU A 49 -1.20 -0.80 11.26
N ALA A 50 -0.34 -1.44 10.46
CA ALA A 50 1.10 -1.41 10.67
C ALA A 50 1.66 0.02 10.68
N VAL A 51 1.22 0.88 9.77
CA VAL A 51 1.68 2.27 9.71
C VAL A 51 1.12 3.09 10.86
N THR A 52 -0.18 2.96 11.17
CA THR A 52 -0.82 3.72 12.25
C THR A 52 -0.20 3.36 13.61
N LEU A 53 0.01 2.07 13.88
CA LEU A 53 0.68 1.57 15.08
C LEU A 53 2.12 2.05 15.20
N SER A 54 2.87 2.06 14.08
CA SER A 54 4.24 2.56 14.05
C SER A 54 4.36 4.04 14.44
N LEU A 55 3.25 4.78 14.38
CA LEU A 55 3.17 6.20 14.71
C LEU A 55 2.57 6.48 16.09
N GLY A 56 2.34 5.47 16.92
CA GLY A 56 1.79 5.67 18.25
C GLY A 56 0.27 5.54 18.35
N LYS A 57 -0.44 5.25 17.25
CA LYS A 57 -1.88 5.49 17.17
C LYS A 57 -2.72 4.24 16.90
N ASP A 58 -3.97 4.26 17.34
CA ASP A 58 -4.93 3.19 17.16
C ASP A 58 -5.59 3.26 15.76
N PRO A 59 -5.43 2.23 14.92
CA PRO A 59 -6.08 2.18 13.61
C PRO A 59 -7.61 2.01 13.66
N ASN A 60 -8.20 1.57 14.78
CA ASN A 60 -9.66 1.53 14.95
C ASN A 60 -10.25 2.93 15.09
N GLU A 61 -9.54 3.84 15.76
CA GLU A 61 -9.97 5.22 15.98
C GLU A 61 -9.62 6.16 14.82
N ILE A 62 -8.63 5.76 14.01
CA ILE A 62 -8.15 6.53 12.85
C ILE A 62 -8.35 5.73 11.56
N PRO A 63 -9.57 5.69 10.99
CA PRO A 63 -9.82 4.99 9.74
C PRO A 63 -9.03 5.64 8.60
N ARG A 64 -8.49 4.82 7.70
CA ARG A 64 -7.68 5.26 6.56
C ARG A 64 -8.32 6.39 5.75
N ASP A 65 -9.62 6.31 5.48
CA ASP A 65 -10.35 7.29 4.67
C ASP A 65 -10.36 8.69 5.31
N ARG A 66 -10.36 8.74 6.65
CA ARG A 66 -10.25 9.98 7.42
C ARG A 66 -8.88 10.63 7.25
N ILE A 67 -7.82 9.84 7.07
CA ILE A 67 -6.47 10.38 6.84
C ILE A 67 -6.33 10.85 5.38
N THR A 68 -6.78 10.04 4.42
CA THR A 68 -6.60 10.32 2.99
C THR A 68 -7.51 11.44 2.47
N SER A 69 -8.62 11.73 3.16
CA SER A 69 -9.46 12.89 2.84
C SER A 69 -8.82 14.23 3.24
N LEU A 70 -7.81 14.19 4.11
CA LEU A 70 -7.05 15.38 4.48
C LEU A 70 -6.04 15.70 3.38
N ARG A 71 -5.92 16.99 3.05
CA ARG A 71 -4.88 17.45 2.14
C ARG A 71 -3.56 17.55 2.90
N PRO A 72 -2.51 16.77 2.55
CA PRO A 72 -1.25 16.76 3.31
C PRO A 72 -0.52 18.10 3.30
N ASP A 73 -0.70 18.90 2.24
CA ASP A 73 -0.13 20.25 2.08
C ASP A 73 -0.61 21.28 3.11
N SER A 74 -1.67 20.93 3.83
CA SER A 74 -2.33 21.80 4.79
C SER A 74 -1.88 21.59 6.24
N TYR A 75 -0.91 20.69 6.47
CA TYR A 75 -0.43 20.32 7.80
C TYR A 75 1.08 20.53 7.92
N ALA A 76 1.56 20.67 9.16
CA ALA A 76 2.99 20.69 9.46
C ALA A 76 3.67 19.39 8.99
N GLU A 77 4.96 19.48 8.61
CA GLU A 77 5.71 18.33 8.07
C GLU A 77 5.79 17.13 9.02
N ASP A 78 5.74 17.41 10.34
CA ASP A 78 5.82 16.42 11.41
C ASP A 78 4.44 15.96 11.91
N SER A 79 3.36 16.46 11.33
CA SER A 79 2.00 16.05 11.69
C SER A 79 1.74 14.57 11.38
N PHE A 80 0.80 13.98 12.11
CA PHE A 80 0.42 12.58 11.93
C PHE A 80 0.03 12.25 10.47
N PRO A 81 -0.84 13.01 9.76
CA PRO A 81 -1.23 12.69 8.39
C PRO A 81 -0.06 12.68 7.39
N VAL A 82 0.90 13.60 7.56
CA VAL A 82 2.09 13.69 6.70
C VAL A 82 3.02 12.51 6.95
N ARG A 83 3.31 12.19 8.22
CA ARG A 83 4.13 11.02 8.60
C ARG A 83 3.49 9.71 8.15
N TYR A 84 2.18 9.56 8.36
CA TYR A 84 1.39 8.42 7.91
C TYR A 84 1.51 8.25 6.40
N THR A 85 1.26 9.31 5.62
CA THR A 85 1.28 9.24 4.16
C THR A 85 2.66 8.82 3.64
N LYS A 86 3.74 9.41 4.19
CA LYS A 86 5.12 9.06 3.84
C LYS A 86 5.41 7.58 4.13
N ARG A 87 5.15 7.12 5.36
CA ARG A 87 5.38 5.72 5.76
C ARG A 87 4.53 4.73 4.95
N PHE A 88 3.26 5.06 4.72
CA PHE A 88 2.35 4.23 3.94
C PHE A 88 2.82 4.09 2.48
N GLN A 89 3.22 5.18 1.82
CA GLN A 89 3.74 5.11 0.44
C GLN A 89 4.99 4.24 0.34
N VAL A 90 5.90 4.36 1.31
CA VAL A 90 7.08 3.49 1.37
C VAL A 90 6.64 2.04 1.55
N LEU A 91 5.85 1.71 2.58
CA LEU A 91 5.39 0.34 2.82
C LEU A 91 4.65 -0.24 1.61
N ASP A 92 3.75 0.52 0.98
CA ASP A 92 2.95 0.13 -0.17
C ASP A 92 3.81 -0.32 -1.36
N SER A 93 4.99 0.28 -1.53
CA SER A 93 5.96 -0.12 -2.56
C SER A 93 6.67 -1.46 -2.26
N TYR A 94 6.79 -1.84 -0.99
CA TYR A 94 7.44 -3.08 -0.52
C TYR A 94 6.46 -4.20 -0.13
N LEU A 95 5.14 -3.92 -0.08
CA LEU A 95 4.12 -4.92 0.27
C LEU A 95 4.23 -6.25 -0.49
N PRO A 96 4.55 -6.29 -1.81
CA PRO A 96 4.71 -7.57 -2.51
C PRO A 96 5.80 -8.49 -1.93
N GLU A 97 6.79 -7.91 -1.24
CA GLU A 97 7.92 -8.64 -0.64
C GLU A 97 7.61 -9.09 0.80
N LEU A 98 6.79 -8.33 1.53
CA LEU A 98 6.48 -8.56 2.95
C LEU A 98 5.19 -9.35 3.20
N ALA A 99 4.25 -9.33 2.26
CA ALA A 99 2.95 -9.96 2.43
C ALA A 99 3.05 -11.49 2.41
N VAL A 100 2.49 -12.13 3.44
CA VAL A 100 2.45 -13.60 3.56
C VAL A 100 1.41 -14.21 2.61
N GLU A 101 0.29 -13.51 2.42
CA GLU A 101 -0.76 -13.89 1.47
C GLU A 101 -0.78 -12.90 0.30
N ARG A 102 -0.32 -13.35 -0.88
CA ARG A 102 -0.45 -12.59 -2.14
C ARG A 102 -1.86 -12.72 -2.70
N ILE A 103 -2.85 -12.25 -1.96
CA ILE A 103 -4.20 -12.11 -2.52
C ILE A 103 -4.21 -10.80 -3.32
N ASN A 104 -3.97 -10.92 -4.62
CA ASN A 104 -3.90 -9.80 -5.59
C ASN A 104 -5.18 -8.95 -5.71
N LEU A 105 -6.26 -9.28 -4.99
CA LEU A 105 -7.53 -8.60 -5.17
C LEU A 105 -7.55 -7.20 -4.54
N TYR A 106 -6.83 -6.97 -3.44
CA TYR A 106 -6.73 -5.64 -2.80
C TYR A 106 -5.43 -5.50 -2.02
N ARG A 107 -4.56 -4.56 -2.42
CA ARG A 107 -3.29 -4.26 -1.72
C ARG A 107 -3.52 -3.83 -0.26
N SER A 108 -4.70 -3.28 0.05
CA SER A 108 -5.14 -2.94 1.41
C SER A 108 -5.50 -4.15 2.28
N LEU A 109 -5.75 -5.32 1.68
CA LEU A 109 -6.03 -6.58 2.41
C LEU A 109 -4.79 -7.46 2.55
N ALA A 110 -3.61 -6.96 2.14
CA ALA A 110 -2.36 -7.66 2.35
C ALA A 110 -2.15 -7.88 3.85
N LYS A 111 -2.03 -9.16 4.23
CA LYS A 111 -1.74 -9.56 5.60
C LYS A 111 -0.24 -9.55 5.84
N LEU A 112 0.20 -8.67 6.73
CA LEU A 112 1.57 -8.53 7.20
C LEU A 112 1.73 -9.25 8.54
N GLN A 113 2.85 -9.95 8.72
CA GLN A 113 3.23 -10.45 10.04
C GLN A 113 3.84 -9.31 10.86
N PRO A 114 3.40 -9.07 12.11
CA PRO A 114 3.95 -8.02 12.97
C PRO A 114 5.48 -8.03 13.05
N GLY A 115 6.09 -9.18 13.39
CA GLY A 115 7.55 -9.30 13.50
C GLY A 115 8.29 -9.00 12.19
N ALA A 116 7.74 -9.43 11.05
CA ALA A 116 8.33 -9.13 9.74
C ALA A 116 8.29 -7.63 9.41
N PHE A 117 7.18 -6.95 9.76
CA PHE A 117 7.07 -5.52 9.60
C PHE A 117 8.03 -4.77 10.52
N VAL A 118 8.14 -5.15 11.80
CA VAL A 118 9.02 -4.51 12.78
C VAL A 118 10.48 -4.60 12.36
N GLN A 119 10.92 -5.79 11.92
CA GLN A 119 12.26 -5.99 11.38
C GLN A 119 12.51 -5.10 10.17
N TRP A 120 11.60 -5.11 9.19
CA TRP A 120 11.71 -4.27 8.00
C TRP A 120 11.75 -2.78 8.34
N ALA A 121 10.88 -2.30 9.23
CA ALA A 121 10.81 -0.90 9.63
C ALA A 121 12.08 -0.46 10.37
N THR A 122 12.65 -1.34 11.21
CA THR A 122 13.93 -1.13 11.89
C THR A 122 15.07 -0.98 10.86
N VAL A 123 15.13 -1.85 9.85
CA VAL A 123 16.11 -1.73 8.75
C VAL A 123 15.94 -0.42 7.96
N LYS A 124 14.72 0.10 7.85
CA LYS A 124 14.44 1.40 7.23
C LYS A 124 14.73 2.60 8.14
N GLY A 125 15.18 2.37 9.37
CA GLY A 125 15.47 3.42 10.35
C GLY A 125 14.21 4.14 10.84
N TRP A 126 13.07 3.45 10.86
CA TRP A 126 11.86 4.04 11.43
C TRP A 126 11.94 4.00 12.94
N ASP A 127 11.66 5.15 13.55
CA ASP A 127 11.44 5.23 14.99
C ASP A 127 10.09 4.59 15.32
N LEU A 128 10.14 3.50 16.10
CA LEU A 128 8.99 2.68 16.48
C LEU A 128 8.76 2.81 18.00
N PRO A 129 7.50 2.85 18.45
CA PRO A 129 7.15 2.73 19.86
C PRO A 129 7.79 1.48 20.48
N GLU A 130 8.24 1.58 21.73
CA GLU A 130 8.98 0.52 22.44
C GLU A 130 8.20 -0.80 22.45
N GLU A 131 6.89 -0.72 22.62
CA GLU A 131 5.97 -1.85 22.66
C GLU A 131 5.96 -2.61 21.32
N ILE A 132 5.99 -1.89 20.20
CA ILE A 132 6.07 -2.49 18.86
C ILE A 132 7.48 -3.00 18.57
N ALA A 133 8.51 -2.26 19.00
CA ALA A 133 9.90 -2.68 18.83
C ALA A 133 10.25 -3.96 19.62
N SER A 134 9.51 -4.23 20.70
CA SER A 134 9.67 -5.43 21.53
C SER A 134 9.12 -6.72 20.90
N ILE A 135 8.36 -6.61 19.79
CA ILE A 135 7.79 -7.78 19.12
C ILE A 135 8.93 -8.67 18.61
N PRO A 136 8.97 -9.96 19.01
CA PRO A 136 10.05 -10.84 18.66
C PRO A 136 10.14 -11.01 17.14
N GLU A 137 11.39 -11.07 16.66
CA GLU A 137 11.67 -11.36 15.27
C GLU A 137 11.12 -12.74 14.92
N VAL A 138 10.21 -12.78 13.94
CA VAL A 138 9.77 -14.04 13.38
C VAL A 138 10.77 -14.38 12.29
N GLU A 139 11.40 -15.55 12.37
CA GLU A 139 12.17 -16.09 11.24
C GLU A 139 11.22 -16.22 10.05
N VAL A 140 11.20 -15.21 9.19
CA VAL A 140 10.51 -15.30 7.91
C VAL A 140 11.34 -16.24 7.07
N LYS A 141 11.03 -17.55 7.15
CA LYS A 141 11.51 -18.57 6.22
C LYS A 141 10.83 -18.33 4.86
N GLY A 142 11.18 -17.22 4.21
CA GLY A 142 10.61 -16.72 2.96
C GLY A 142 11.60 -15.79 2.26
N PRO A 143 11.56 -15.69 0.92
CA PRO A 143 12.72 -15.39 0.10
C PRO A 143 13.04 -13.88 0.08
N LEU A 144 13.59 -13.34 1.16
CA LEU A 144 14.17 -12.00 1.16
C LEU A 144 15.66 -11.98 0.74
N GLN A 145 16.19 -13.12 0.29
CA GLN A 145 17.44 -13.21 -0.46
C GLN A 145 17.16 -13.73 -1.87
N GLY A 146 16.44 -12.94 -2.64
CA GLY A 146 16.11 -13.29 -4.02
C GLY A 146 15.77 -12.04 -4.81
N ARG A 147 16.80 -11.36 -5.32
CA ARG A 147 16.69 -10.38 -6.39
C ARG A 147 16.16 -11.13 -7.64
N GLY A 148 14.85 -11.37 -7.68
CA GLY A 148 14.20 -12.25 -8.63
C GLY A 148 14.00 -11.58 -9.97
N ASN A 149 14.71 -12.10 -10.98
CA ASN A 149 14.45 -11.90 -12.41
C ASN A 149 12.95 -11.81 -12.73
N GLY A 150 12.58 -10.95 -13.70
CA GLY A 150 11.22 -10.53 -14.06
C GLY A 150 10.15 -11.60 -14.37
N LYS A 151 10.43 -12.89 -14.19
CA LYS A 151 9.51 -14.01 -14.35
C LYS A 151 8.32 -13.95 -13.37
N GLY A 152 8.56 -13.58 -12.11
CA GLY A 152 7.49 -13.49 -11.11
C GLY A 152 6.50 -12.34 -11.33
N ARG A 153 6.90 -11.31 -12.10
CA ARG A 153 6.05 -10.15 -12.40
C ARG A 153 5.06 -10.47 -13.53
N GLU A 154 5.46 -11.27 -14.51
CA GLU A 154 4.62 -11.71 -15.62
C GLU A 154 3.52 -12.67 -15.12
N GLU A 155 3.87 -13.66 -14.29
CA GLU A 155 2.89 -14.57 -13.66
C GLU A 155 1.87 -13.81 -12.79
N THR A 156 2.33 -12.79 -12.06
CA THR A 156 1.45 -11.95 -11.24
C THR A 156 0.49 -11.14 -12.13
N LEU A 157 0.97 -10.50 -13.20
CA LEU A 157 0.13 -9.74 -14.12
C LEU A 157 -0.89 -10.63 -14.84
N LEU A 158 -0.49 -11.81 -15.29
CA LEU A 158 -1.38 -12.77 -15.94
C LEU A 158 -2.50 -13.23 -15.00
N SER A 159 -2.20 -13.48 -13.72
CA SER A 159 -3.21 -13.83 -12.72
C SER A 159 -4.22 -12.70 -12.47
N VAL A 160 -3.77 -11.45 -12.48
CA VAL A 160 -4.63 -10.27 -12.30
C VAL A 160 -5.52 -10.06 -13.53
N ILE A 161 -4.97 -10.20 -14.72
CA ILE A 161 -5.73 -10.10 -15.98
C ILE A 161 -6.80 -11.19 -16.05
N ALA A 162 -6.47 -12.44 -15.68
CA ALA A 162 -7.41 -13.56 -15.61
C ALA A 162 -8.59 -13.24 -14.67
N ALA A 163 -8.30 -12.83 -13.44
CA ALA A 163 -9.32 -12.54 -12.42
C ALA A 163 -10.21 -11.34 -12.79
N LEU A 164 -9.66 -10.30 -13.43
CA LEU A 164 -10.43 -9.16 -13.92
C LEU A 164 -11.36 -9.57 -15.06
N LEU A 165 -10.87 -10.38 -16.01
CA LEU A 165 -11.67 -10.86 -17.13
C LEU A 165 -12.83 -11.75 -16.67
N GLU A 166 -12.58 -12.69 -15.76
CA GLU A 166 -13.64 -13.51 -15.15
C GLU A 166 -14.72 -12.66 -14.50
N ARG A 167 -14.36 -11.58 -13.81
CA ARG A 167 -15.34 -10.71 -13.13
C ARG A 167 -16.15 -9.86 -14.11
N VAL A 168 -15.56 -9.46 -15.23
CA VAL A 168 -16.24 -8.72 -16.30
C VAL A 168 -17.19 -9.65 -17.06
N THR A 169 -16.80 -10.90 -17.31
CA THR A 169 -17.60 -11.88 -18.06
C THR A 169 -18.63 -12.62 -17.22
N ALA A 170 -18.40 -12.83 -15.91
CA ALA A 170 -19.37 -13.46 -15.00
C ALA A 170 -20.67 -12.65 -14.85
N LYS A 171 -20.63 -11.34 -15.13
CA LYS A 171 -21.85 -10.51 -15.23
C LYS A 171 -22.72 -10.83 -16.46
N GLN A 172 -22.25 -11.67 -17.39
CA GLN A 172 -22.96 -12.06 -18.61
C GLN A 172 -23.47 -13.52 -18.63
N GLY A 173 -23.30 -14.29 -17.55
CA GLY A 173 -23.92 -15.61 -17.36
C GLY A 173 -22.96 -16.81 -17.35
N ASP A 174 -23.22 -17.75 -16.43
CA ASP A 174 -22.70 -19.14 -16.30
C ASP A 174 -21.24 -19.44 -16.68
N GLY A 175 -20.31 -18.55 -16.37
CA GLY A 175 -18.88 -18.80 -16.53
C GLY A 175 -18.36 -19.89 -15.58
N VAL A 176 -17.76 -20.95 -16.14
CA VAL A 176 -17.06 -22.01 -15.38
C VAL A 176 -15.74 -21.44 -14.82
N GLN A 177 -15.54 -21.53 -13.50
CA GLN A 177 -14.27 -21.14 -12.88
C GLN A 177 -13.11 -22.01 -13.42
N PRO A 178 -11.97 -21.42 -13.81
CA PRO A 178 -10.80 -22.21 -14.18
C PRO A 178 -10.27 -22.98 -12.98
N LYS A 179 -9.89 -24.24 -13.21
CA LYS A 179 -9.37 -25.15 -12.17
C LYS A 179 -8.02 -24.71 -11.60
N SER A 180 -7.30 -23.80 -12.26
CA SER A 180 -6.00 -23.28 -11.82
C SER A 180 -5.67 -21.96 -12.51
N PRO A 181 -4.95 -21.04 -11.82
CA PRO A 181 -4.50 -19.79 -12.42
C PRO A 181 -3.49 -20.03 -13.54
N PRO A 182 -3.57 -19.27 -14.66
CA PRO A 182 -2.68 -19.44 -15.80
C PRO A 182 -1.26 -18.98 -15.44
N ARG A 183 -0.27 -19.80 -15.79
CA ARG A 183 1.16 -19.56 -15.55
C ARG A 183 1.85 -18.95 -16.77
N THR A 184 1.25 -19.10 -17.95
CA THR A 184 1.76 -18.55 -19.20
C THR A 184 0.67 -17.75 -19.93
N GLN A 185 1.09 -16.90 -20.86
CA GLN A 185 0.18 -16.12 -21.68
C GLN A 185 -0.69 -17.03 -22.57
N GLU A 186 -0.10 -18.10 -23.11
CA GLU A 186 -0.81 -19.13 -23.87
C GLU A 186 -1.89 -19.82 -23.04
N GLU A 187 -1.59 -20.20 -21.80
CA GLU A 187 -2.57 -20.80 -20.89
C GLU A 187 -3.74 -19.86 -20.61
N LEU A 188 -3.47 -18.56 -20.40
CA LEU A 188 -4.51 -17.55 -20.21
C LEU A 188 -5.41 -17.45 -21.46
N ILE A 189 -4.81 -17.39 -22.65
CA ILE A 189 -5.56 -17.30 -23.90
C ILE A 189 -6.43 -18.54 -24.11
N ASP A 190 -5.90 -19.73 -23.84
CA ASP A 190 -6.63 -20.98 -23.98
C ASP A 190 -7.80 -21.06 -22.99
N GLN A 191 -7.62 -20.63 -21.74
CA GLN A 191 -8.69 -20.53 -20.74
C GLN A 191 -9.79 -19.54 -21.18
N LEU A 192 -9.41 -18.39 -21.73
CA LEU A 192 -10.36 -17.38 -22.21
C LEU A 192 -11.19 -17.87 -23.41
N GLN A 193 -10.58 -18.65 -24.31
CA GLN A 193 -11.30 -19.25 -25.43
C GLN A 193 -12.27 -20.34 -24.98
N GLN A 194 -11.87 -21.18 -24.02
CA GLN A 194 -12.69 -22.28 -23.53
C GLN A 194 -13.90 -21.80 -22.72
N ASN A 195 -13.74 -20.75 -21.90
CA ASN A 195 -14.76 -20.38 -20.92
C ASN A 195 -15.72 -19.28 -21.38
N HIS A 196 -15.35 -18.44 -22.36
CA HIS A 196 -16.06 -17.18 -22.57
C HIS A 196 -16.55 -16.92 -24.00
N GLY A 197 -16.39 -17.85 -24.94
CA GLY A 197 -16.92 -17.71 -26.29
C GLY A 197 -16.56 -16.37 -26.95
N LEU A 198 -15.40 -15.80 -26.59
CA LEU A 198 -15.01 -14.46 -27.00
C LEU A 198 -14.92 -14.44 -28.54
N SER A 199 -15.47 -13.38 -29.15
CA SER A 199 -15.38 -13.17 -30.61
C SER A 199 -13.95 -12.86 -31.09
N LEU A 200 -13.02 -12.67 -30.16
CA LEU A 200 -11.61 -12.45 -30.43
C LEU A 200 -10.91 -13.79 -30.72
N SER A 201 -10.28 -13.89 -31.89
CA SER A 201 -9.46 -15.04 -32.25
C SER A 201 -8.20 -15.12 -31.37
N LYS A 202 -7.69 -16.34 -31.16
CA LYS A 202 -6.38 -16.60 -30.51
C LYS A 202 -5.26 -15.72 -31.08
N SER A 203 -5.21 -15.59 -32.39
CA SER A 203 -4.24 -14.75 -33.11
C SER A 203 -4.36 -13.26 -32.77
N SER A 204 -5.59 -12.75 -32.61
CA SER A 204 -5.83 -11.35 -32.23
C SER A 204 -5.38 -11.07 -30.81
N MET A 205 -5.64 -11.99 -29.87
CA MET A 205 -5.19 -11.87 -28.49
C MET A 205 -3.66 -11.92 -28.40
N GLN A 206 -3.01 -12.87 -29.07
CA GLN A 206 -1.55 -12.95 -29.12
C GLN A 206 -0.90 -11.67 -29.67
N LYS A 207 -1.52 -11.06 -30.69
CA LYS A 207 -1.07 -9.80 -31.26
C LYS A 207 -1.16 -8.64 -30.26
N ILE A 208 -2.29 -8.49 -29.57
CA ILE A 208 -2.49 -7.45 -28.54
C ILE A 208 -1.46 -7.58 -27.42
N PHE A 209 -1.22 -8.79 -26.92
CA PHE A 209 -0.20 -9.02 -25.89
C PHE A 209 1.21 -8.69 -26.40
N SER A 210 1.53 -9.07 -27.63
CA SER A 210 2.83 -8.77 -28.25
C SER A 210 3.05 -7.27 -28.43
N GLU A 211 2.02 -6.52 -28.82
CA GLU A 211 2.05 -5.06 -28.92
C GLU A 211 2.20 -4.40 -27.54
N SER A 212 1.49 -4.89 -26.54
CA SER A 212 1.58 -4.42 -25.15
C SER A 212 2.99 -4.62 -24.57
N LYS A 213 3.63 -5.75 -24.87
CA LYS A 213 5.00 -6.06 -24.43
C LYS A 213 6.05 -5.14 -25.05
N LYS A 214 5.79 -4.62 -26.26
CA LYS A 214 6.65 -3.62 -26.92
C LYS A 214 6.56 -2.24 -26.28
N LEU A 215 5.41 -1.88 -25.73
CA LEU A 215 5.19 -0.59 -25.06
C LEU A 215 5.79 -0.50 -23.66
N GLN A 216 6.19 -1.65 -23.08
CA GLN A 216 6.82 -1.71 -21.74
C GLN A 216 8.36 -1.71 -21.79
N LYS A 217 8.96 -1.61 -22.99
CA LYS A 217 10.40 -1.41 -23.19
C LYS A 217 10.69 0.07 -23.39
#